data_AF-A0A9X3NEP7-F1
#
_entry.id   AF-A0A9X3NEP7-F1
#
_cell.length_a   1.000
_cell.length_b   1.000
_cell.length_c   1.000
_cell.angle_alpha   90.00
_cell.angle_beta   90.00
_cell.angle_gamma   90.00
#
_symmetry.space_group_name_H-M   'P 1'
#
loop_
_entity.id
_entity.type
_entity.pdbx_description
1 polymer ?
#
loop_
_entity_poly.entity_id
_entity_poly.type
_entity_poly.pdbx_seq_one_letter_code
_entity_poly.pdbx_strand_id
1 'polypeptide(L)'
;MSGTGTAPQSRAAVSARANPVLVLWRFSRPHTVIGTALSVLGLWAIAATTLDVAPPVWDLVATLVAGLAVNVAIVGVNQLTDVEIDRVNKPFLPIAAGELSLRAATVIVVVCSVLPLGMALTQGAVETGAVAAGLAVGALYSLPPFRLKRYPVAASLCISGVRSVVVNLGVYWHFAGRIDPPVVALCLFVLPFSLAIAILKDVPDLEGDRRYSIRTFTVRLGPERVFRAGLAALFIAYAGMIVVAPPLLTEYANPFVLALGHALAAGLLLHWARAANPSCHTEFTRFYMRVWMLFFLEYLLVPAACLANW
;
A
#
# COMPACT_ATOMS: atom_id res chain seq x y z
N MET A 1 50.14 2.03 -45.12
CA MET A 1 48.80 2.37 -45.62
C MET A 1 47.80 1.70 -44.68
N SER A 2 47.46 2.33 -43.55
CA SER A 2 46.24 3.16 -43.38
C SER A 2 44.97 2.32 -43.57
N GLY A 3 44.40 1.76 -42.50
CA GLY A 3 43.25 2.34 -41.80
C GLY A 3 41.97 1.73 -42.38
N THR A 4 41.06 1.13 -41.61
CA THR A 4 40.22 1.85 -40.66
C THR A 4 39.46 0.83 -39.80
N GLY A 5 39.61 0.95 -38.49
CA GLY A 5 38.76 0.26 -37.53
C GLY A 5 37.36 0.89 -37.54
N THR A 6 36.35 0.06 -37.73
CA THR A 6 34.96 0.44 -37.48
C THR A 6 34.74 0.48 -35.98
N ALA A 7 34.80 1.69 -35.41
CA ALA A 7 34.36 1.95 -34.05
C ALA A 7 32.87 1.54 -33.88
N PRO A 8 32.45 1.00 -32.72
CA PRO A 8 31.04 0.82 -32.45
C PRO A 8 30.41 2.21 -32.34
N GLN A 9 29.45 2.49 -33.23
CA GLN A 9 28.59 3.65 -33.15
C GLN A 9 27.99 3.71 -31.74
N SER A 10 28.31 4.80 -31.04
CA SER A 10 27.80 5.09 -29.72
C SER A 10 26.27 5.09 -29.76
N ARG A 11 25.65 4.39 -28.80
CA ARG A 11 24.23 4.53 -28.48
C ARG A 11 23.97 5.93 -27.93
N ALA A 12 23.96 6.94 -28.79
CA ALA A 12 23.34 8.22 -28.50
C ALA A 12 21.85 8.12 -28.86
N ALA A 13 21.11 7.29 -28.12
CA ALA A 13 19.67 7.46 -28.04
C ALA A 13 19.45 8.73 -27.23
N VAL A 14 19.16 9.83 -27.91
CA VAL A 14 18.67 11.07 -27.32
C VAL A 14 17.46 10.68 -26.46
N SER A 15 17.63 10.58 -25.14
CA SER A 15 16.51 10.30 -24.26
C SER A 15 15.60 11.52 -24.33
N ALA A 16 14.43 11.38 -24.96
CA ALA A 16 13.36 12.33 -24.79
C ALA A 16 13.20 12.55 -23.27
N ARG A 17 13.35 13.80 -22.80
CA ARG A 17 13.21 14.12 -21.37
C ARG A 17 11.86 13.57 -20.91
N ALA A 18 11.90 12.61 -19.98
CA ALA A 18 10.69 12.02 -19.45
C ALA A 18 9.78 13.13 -18.87
N ASN A 19 8.47 13.02 -19.10
CA ASN A 19 7.51 13.99 -18.58
C ASN A 19 7.62 14.04 -17.04
N PRO A 20 7.92 15.19 -16.42
CA PRO A 20 8.17 15.28 -14.98
C PRO A 20 6.97 14.84 -14.14
N VAL A 21 5.74 15.07 -14.61
CA VAL A 21 4.52 14.62 -13.93
C VAL A 21 4.44 13.10 -13.91
N LEU A 22 4.75 12.46 -15.03
CA LEU A 22 4.77 10.99 -15.12
C LEU A 22 5.89 10.38 -14.26
N VAL A 23 7.04 11.04 -14.20
CA VAL A 23 8.16 10.65 -13.32
C VAL A 23 7.70 10.71 -11.85
N LEU A 24 7.07 11.80 -11.42
CA LEU A 24 6.54 11.93 -10.05
C LEU A 24 5.43 10.92 -9.75
N TRP A 25 4.54 10.65 -10.72
CA TRP A 25 3.49 9.64 -10.59
C TRP A 25 4.06 8.23 -10.43
N ARG A 26 5.09 7.86 -11.20
CA ARG A 26 5.79 6.57 -11.01
C ARG A 26 6.53 6.53 -9.68
N PHE A 27 7.14 7.65 -9.27
CA PHE A 27 7.89 7.75 -8.02
C PHE A 27 6.99 7.56 -6.79
N SER A 28 5.76 8.08 -6.82
CA SER A 28 4.80 7.98 -5.72
C SER A 28 4.16 6.61 -5.56
N ARG A 29 4.41 5.68 -6.51
CA ARG A 29 3.76 4.35 -6.62
C ARG A 29 2.23 4.48 -6.71
N PRO A 30 1.66 4.55 -7.93
CA PRO A 30 0.25 4.86 -8.17
C PRO A 30 -0.74 4.06 -7.33
N HIS A 31 -0.51 2.75 -7.18
CA HIS A 31 -1.39 1.87 -6.41
C HIS A 31 -1.41 2.22 -4.92
N THR A 32 -0.30 2.66 -4.32
CA THR A 32 -0.31 3.03 -2.90
C THR A 32 -0.92 4.42 -2.68
N VAL A 33 -0.76 5.35 -3.62
CA VAL A 33 -1.45 6.65 -3.65
C VAL A 33 -2.96 6.46 -3.69
N ILE A 34 -3.46 5.65 -4.63
CA ILE A 34 -4.89 5.33 -4.77
C ILE A 34 -5.40 4.69 -3.49
N GLY A 35 -4.68 3.70 -2.94
CA GLY A 35 -5.06 3.04 -1.70
C GLY A 35 -5.14 4.00 -0.52
N THR A 36 -4.20 4.93 -0.39
CA THR A 36 -4.22 5.95 0.68
C THR A 36 -5.37 6.95 0.50
N ALA A 37 -5.64 7.39 -0.73
CA ALA A 37 -6.75 8.30 -0.99
C ALA A 37 -8.10 7.66 -0.65
N LEU A 38 -8.31 6.43 -1.13
CA LEU A 38 -9.53 5.67 -0.84
C LEU A 38 -9.65 5.35 0.64
N SER A 39 -8.55 5.01 1.33
CA SER A 39 -8.62 4.75 2.77
C SER A 39 -9.06 5.98 3.56
N VAL A 40 -8.49 7.15 3.28
CA VAL A 40 -8.87 8.38 4.00
C VAL A 40 -10.33 8.74 3.71
N LEU A 41 -10.76 8.66 2.45
CA LEU A 41 -12.15 8.91 2.06
C LEU A 41 -13.13 7.93 2.71
N GLY A 42 -12.80 6.64 2.69
CA GLY A 42 -13.62 5.59 3.27
C GLY A 42 -13.76 5.72 4.78
N LEU A 43 -12.67 6.02 5.49
CA LEU A 43 -12.70 6.22 6.94
C LEU A 43 -13.50 7.47 7.33
N TRP A 44 -13.36 8.57 6.58
CA TRP A 44 -14.20 9.75 6.77
C TRP A 44 -15.68 9.45 6.52
N ALA A 45 -16.01 8.70 5.47
CA ALA A 45 -17.39 8.32 5.16
C ALA A 45 -17.99 7.42 6.25
N ILE A 46 -17.23 6.46 6.78
CA ILE A 46 -17.68 5.65 7.93
C ILE A 46 -17.92 6.55 9.14
N ALA A 47 -16.98 7.44 9.48
CA ALA A 47 -17.14 8.38 10.59
C ALA A 47 -18.37 9.28 10.42
N ALA A 48 -18.64 9.75 9.20
CA ALA A 48 -19.82 10.55 8.90
C ALA A 48 -21.15 9.80 9.12
N THR A 49 -21.16 8.47 9.04
CA THR A 49 -22.35 7.64 9.32
C THR A 49 -22.53 7.29 10.79
N THR A 50 -21.48 7.36 11.60
CA THR A 50 -21.51 6.96 13.02
C THR A 50 -21.67 8.15 13.98
N LEU A 51 -21.56 9.38 13.48
CA LEU A 51 -21.65 10.61 14.26
C LEU A 51 -22.95 11.37 13.92
N ASP A 52 -23.48 12.11 14.90
CA ASP A 52 -24.63 13.00 14.69
C ASP A 52 -24.30 14.16 13.73
N VAL A 53 -23.05 14.62 13.77
CA VAL A 53 -22.51 15.66 12.89
C VAL A 53 -21.27 15.12 12.20
N ALA A 54 -21.29 15.09 10.87
CA ALA A 54 -20.18 14.59 10.08
C ALA A 54 -18.90 15.42 10.31
N PRO A 55 -17.71 14.79 10.27
CA PRO A 55 -16.45 15.51 10.41
C PRO A 55 -16.30 16.56 9.29
N PRO A 56 -15.73 17.75 9.57
CA PRO A 56 -15.56 18.79 8.58
C PRO A 56 -14.83 18.32 7.31
N VAL A 57 -15.31 18.75 6.14
CA VAL A 57 -14.65 18.44 4.86
C VAL A 57 -13.21 18.96 4.81
N TRP A 58 -12.91 20.05 5.53
CA TRP A 58 -11.54 20.56 5.62
C TRP A 58 -10.58 19.57 6.31
N ASP A 59 -11.03 18.86 7.36
CA ASP A 59 -10.21 17.85 8.01
C ASP A 59 -9.95 16.69 7.04
N LEU A 60 -10.94 16.29 6.25
CA LEU A 60 -10.75 15.31 5.18
C LEU A 60 -9.68 15.77 4.18
N VAL A 61 -9.76 17.00 3.68
CA VAL A 61 -8.79 17.52 2.69
C VAL A 61 -7.38 17.58 3.29
N ALA A 62 -7.24 18.11 4.50
CA ALA A 62 -5.95 18.23 5.17
C ALA A 62 -5.31 16.86 5.45
N THR A 63 -6.09 15.91 5.99
CA THR A 63 -5.65 14.53 6.23
C THR A 63 -5.31 13.80 4.92
N LEU A 64 -6.05 14.04 3.84
CA LEU A 64 -5.75 13.46 2.53
C LEU A 64 -4.41 13.96 2.00
N VAL A 65 -4.17 15.27 2.04
CA VAL A 65 -2.87 15.85 1.60
C VAL A 65 -1.73 15.33 2.48
N ALA A 66 -1.91 15.29 3.80
CA ALA A 66 -0.92 14.79 4.73
C ALA A 66 -0.61 13.29 4.47
N GLY A 67 -1.64 12.45 4.37
CA GLY A 67 -1.50 11.02 4.10
C GLY A 67 -0.84 10.71 2.76
N LEU A 68 -1.14 11.48 1.70
CA LEU A 68 -0.49 11.35 0.40
C LEU A 68 0.99 11.75 0.47
N ALA A 69 1.33 12.81 1.20
CA ALA A 69 2.73 13.19 1.43
C ALA A 69 3.48 12.11 2.21
N VAL A 70 2.89 11.57 3.29
CA VAL A 70 3.46 10.44 4.05
C VAL A 70 3.68 9.22 3.14
N ASN A 71 2.72 8.88 2.27
CA ASN A 71 2.90 7.79 1.31
C ASN A 71 4.12 8.04 0.40
N VAL A 72 4.24 9.23 -0.18
CA VAL A 72 5.38 9.61 -1.04
C VAL A 72 6.70 9.53 -0.28
N ALA A 73 6.75 10.00 0.97
CA ALA A 73 7.93 9.90 1.81
C ALA A 73 8.34 8.43 2.02
N ILE A 74 7.41 7.57 2.41
CA ILE A 74 7.69 6.15 2.70
C ILE A 74 8.20 5.41 1.46
N VAL A 75 7.51 5.53 0.32
CA VAL A 75 7.92 4.85 -0.93
C VAL A 75 9.19 5.48 -1.53
N GLY A 76 9.42 6.76 -1.28
CA GLY A 76 10.60 7.47 -1.72
C GLY A 76 11.85 7.09 -0.93
N VAL A 77 11.77 7.01 0.40
CA VAL A 77 12.85 6.46 1.24
C VAL A 77 13.16 5.02 0.82
N ASN A 78 12.13 4.21 0.53
CA ASN A 78 12.34 2.85 0.05
C ASN A 78 13.17 2.84 -1.24
N GLN A 79 12.81 3.63 -2.25
CA GLN A 79 13.56 3.72 -3.51
C GLN A 79 14.98 4.27 -3.35
N LEU A 80 15.18 5.28 -2.49
CA LEU A 80 16.51 5.83 -2.20
C LEU A 80 17.46 4.78 -1.60
N THR A 81 16.94 3.85 -0.81
CA THR A 81 17.74 2.81 -0.14
C THR A 81 17.94 1.54 -0.96
N ASP A 82 17.15 1.34 -2.01
CA ASP A 82 17.10 0.11 -2.81
C ASP A 82 17.48 0.30 -4.28
N VAL A 83 18.12 1.42 -4.66
CA VAL A 83 18.46 1.74 -6.05
C VAL A 83 19.06 0.57 -6.83
N GLU A 84 20.02 -0.15 -6.25
CA GLU A 84 20.66 -1.28 -6.90
C GLU A 84 19.75 -2.51 -7.02
N ILE A 85 18.93 -2.78 -6.00
CA ILE A 85 17.95 -3.87 -5.99
C ILE A 85 16.83 -3.58 -7.01
N ASP A 86 16.33 -2.34 -7.02
CA ASP A 86 15.28 -1.89 -7.92
C ASP A 86 15.74 -1.87 -9.38
N ARG A 87 17.04 -1.70 -9.68
CA ARG A 87 17.56 -1.89 -11.05
C ARG A 87 17.35 -3.31 -11.59
N VAL A 88 17.25 -4.30 -10.69
CA VAL A 88 16.98 -5.69 -11.06
C VAL A 88 15.48 -5.96 -11.05
N ASN A 89 14.81 -5.70 -9.92
CA ASN A 89 13.41 -6.09 -9.72
C ASN A 89 12.43 -5.14 -10.41
N LYS A 90 12.71 -3.83 -10.41
CA LYS A 90 11.78 -2.77 -10.81
C LYS A 90 12.51 -1.69 -11.63
N PRO A 91 13.13 -2.05 -12.77
CA PRO A 91 13.97 -1.14 -13.55
C PRO A 91 13.21 0.09 -14.08
N PHE A 92 11.87 0.01 -14.10
CA PHE A 92 10.97 1.10 -14.44
C PHE A 92 10.73 2.09 -13.28
N LEU A 93 11.34 1.96 -12.10
CA LEU A 93 11.21 2.99 -11.07
C LEU A 93 12.09 4.20 -11.39
N PRO A 94 11.64 5.44 -11.16
CA PRO A 94 12.34 6.64 -11.62
C PRO A 94 13.81 6.76 -11.20
N ILE A 95 14.15 6.39 -9.97
CA ILE A 95 15.55 6.43 -9.51
C ILE A 95 16.37 5.32 -10.19
N ALA A 96 15.82 4.10 -10.28
CA ALA A 96 16.49 2.97 -10.90
C ALA A 96 16.72 3.18 -12.41
N ALA A 97 15.74 3.79 -13.09
CA ALA A 97 15.78 4.16 -14.51
C ALA A 97 16.70 5.35 -14.82
N GLY A 98 17.16 6.09 -13.81
CA GLY A 98 17.95 7.32 -13.99
C GLY A 98 17.13 8.54 -14.43
N GLU A 99 15.79 8.44 -14.42
CA GLU A 99 14.87 9.54 -14.76
C GLU A 99 14.77 10.57 -13.63
N LEU A 100 15.03 10.17 -12.38
CA LEU A 100 15.02 11.04 -11.20
C LEU A 100 16.36 10.94 -10.45
N SER A 101 17.06 12.07 -10.32
CA SER A 101 18.34 12.10 -9.60
C SER A 101 18.16 11.85 -8.10
N LEU A 102 19.19 11.27 -7.46
CA LEU A 102 19.18 11.04 -6.00
C LEU A 102 18.96 12.33 -5.21
N ARG A 103 19.58 13.44 -5.63
CA ARG A 103 19.40 14.74 -4.97
C ARG A 103 17.94 15.20 -5.02
N ALA A 104 17.31 15.14 -6.20
CA ALA A 104 15.92 15.52 -6.36
C ALA A 104 14.98 14.61 -5.55
N ALA A 105 15.21 13.29 -5.59
CA ALA A 105 14.44 12.33 -4.81
C ALA A 105 14.57 12.57 -3.30
N THR A 106 15.78 12.86 -2.79
CA THR A 106 15.99 13.21 -1.38
C THR A 106 15.24 14.47 -0.99
N VAL A 107 15.26 15.52 -1.82
CA VAL A 107 14.48 16.75 -1.56
C VAL A 107 12.99 16.44 -1.47
N ILE A 108 12.43 15.69 -2.42
CA ILE A 108 11.02 15.28 -2.41
C ILE A 108 10.70 14.53 -1.11
N VAL A 109 11.52 13.55 -0.73
CA VAL A 109 11.32 12.75 0.48
C VAL A 109 11.37 13.59 1.75
N VAL A 110 12.32 14.51 1.88
CA VAL A 110 12.43 15.39 3.05
C VAL A 110 11.22 16.31 3.15
N VAL A 111 10.83 16.95 2.04
CA VAL A 111 9.64 17.82 1.99
C VAL A 111 8.38 17.04 2.36
N CYS A 112 8.19 15.86 1.76
CA CYS A 112 7.06 14.98 2.05
C CYS A 112 7.10 14.34 3.45
N SER A 113 8.21 14.43 4.18
CA SER A 113 8.30 13.98 5.58
C SER A 113 7.97 15.11 6.55
N VAL A 114 8.40 16.35 6.26
CA VAL A 114 8.25 17.51 7.16
C VAL A 114 6.89 18.19 7.01
N LEU A 115 6.43 18.42 5.78
CA LEU A 115 5.16 19.10 5.53
C LEU A 115 3.95 18.43 6.21
N PRO A 116 3.71 17.11 6.08
CA PRO A 116 2.54 16.50 6.72
C PRO A 116 2.58 16.57 8.25
N LEU A 117 3.76 16.55 8.88
CA LEU A 117 3.88 16.76 10.32
C LEU A 117 3.41 18.16 10.72
N GLY A 118 3.84 19.19 9.98
CA GLY A 118 3.41 20.57 10.21
C GLY A 118 1.89 20.74 10.05
N MET A 119 1.31 20.08 9.05
CA MET A 119 -0.15 20.08 8.84
C MET A 119 -0.88 19.37 9.98
N ALA A 120 -0.43 18.17 10.35
CA ALA A 120 -1.06 17.35 11.38
C ALA A 120 -1.10 18.03 12.75
N LEU A 121 -0.10 18.87 13.07
CA LEU A 121 -0.09 19.68 14.30
C LEU A 121 -1.32 20.61 14.40
N THR A 122 -1.84 21.08 13.26
CA THR A 122 -3.06 21.91 13.23
C THR A 122 -4.35 21.11 13.33
N GLN A 123 -4.27 19.79 13.16
CA GLN A 123 -5.41 18.87 13.18
C GLN A 123 -5.57 18.15 14.54
N GLY A 124 -4.55 18.23 15.41
CA GLY A 124 -4.60 17.71 16.77
C GLY A 124 -3.67 16.52 17.02
N ALA A 125 -3.67 16.05 18.27
CA ALA A 125 -2.70 15.07 18.74
C ALA A 125 -2.84 13.68 18.09
N VAL A 126 -4.09 13.28 17.76
CA VAL A 126 -4.36 11.96 17.16
C VAL A 126 -3.79 11.88 15.75
N GLU A 127 -4.11 12.85 14.88
CA GLU A 127 -3.54 12.93 13.52
C GLU A 127 -2.02 13.11 13.54
N THR A 128 -1.50 13.97 14.43
CA THR A 128 -0.05 14.13 14.60
C THR A 128 0.61 12.80 14.97
N GLY A 129 0.02 12.05 15.89
CA GLY A 129 0.47 10.72 16.27
C GLY A 129 0.43 9.72 15.11
N ALA A 130 -0.64 9.71 14.32
CA ALA A 130 -0.79 8.84 13.17
C ALA A 130 0.26 9.14 12.07
N VAL A 131 0.43 10.42 11.71
CA VAL A 131 1.45 10.86 10.73
C VAL A 131 2.86 10.53 11.22
N ALA A 132 3.18 10.85 12.47
CA ALA A 132 4.48 10.57 13.06
C ALA A 132 4.77 9.05 13.10
N ALA A 133 3.79 8.24 13.50
CA ALA A 133 3.91 6.78 13.52
C ALA A 133 4.12 6.20 12.11
N GLY A 134 3.36 6.69 11.11
CA GLY A 134 3.53 6.27 9.72
C GLY A 134 4.93 6.55 9.18
N LEU A 135 5.43 7.76 9.39
CA LEU A 135 6.80 8.15 9.01
C LEU A 135 7.86 7.35 9.76
N ALA A 136 7.70 7.17 11.08
CA ALA A 136 8.62 6.40 11.90
C ALA A 136 8.72 4.93 11.44
N VAL A 137 7.58 4.28 11.20
CA VAL A 137 7.57 2.89 10.70
C VAL A 137 8.19 2.82 9.31
N GLY A 138 7.90 3.78 8.41
CA GLY A 138 8.53 3.85 7.09
C GLY A 138 10.05 4.01 7.14
N ALA A 139 10.55 4.83 8.06
CA ALA A 139 11.97 5.01 8.31
C ALA A 139 12.61 3.71 8.85
N LEU A 140 12.04 3.11 9.90
CA LEU A 140 12.51 1.84 10.48
C LEU A 140 12.52 0.71 9.45
N TYR A 141 11.55 0.69 8.55
CA TYR A 141 11.44 -0.29 7.48
C TYR A 141 12.62 -0.21 6.49
N SER A 142 13.05 0.99 6.11
CA SER A 142 13.99 1.20 5.00
C SER A 142 15.42 1.59 5.41
N LEU A 143 15.60 2.38 6.46
CA LEU A 143 16.87 3.02 6.81
C LEU A 143 17.72 2.18 7.79
N PRO A 144 19.07 2.26 7.71
CA PRO A 144 19.94 1.71 8.76
C PRO A 144 19.78 2.50 10.08
N PRO A 145 20.07 1.88 11.24
CA PRO A 145 20.60 0.52 11.41
C PRO A 145 19.54 -0.59 11.32
N PHE A 146 18.25 -0.26 11.42
CA PHE A 146 17.17 -1.26 11.56
C PHE A 146 16.86 -1.99 10.26
N ARG A 147 16.56 -1.25 9.19
CA ARG A 147 16.17 -1.74 7.84
C ARG A 147 15.31 -3.01 7.93
N LEU A 148 14.20 -2.92 8.67
CA LEU A 148 13.37 -4.05 9.09
C LEU A 148 12.85 -4.90 7.93
N LYS A 149 12.76 -4.34 6.73
CA LYS A 149 12.37 -5.06 5.50
C LYS A 149 13.24 -6.28 5.19
N ARG A 150 14.46 -6.37 5.74
CA ARG A 150 15.34 -7.54 5.62
C ARG A 150 14.78 -8.78 6.33
N TYR A 151 13.89 -8.58 7.31
CA TYR A 151 13.28 -9.64 8.10
C TYR A 151 11.81 -9.80 7.67
N PRO A 152 11.40 -10.96 7.12
CA PRO A 152 10.07 -11.10 6.50
C PRO A 152 8.90 -10.83 7.46
N VAL A 153 9.04 -11.28 8.71
CA VAL A 153 8.05 -11.05 9.76
C VAL A 153 7.96 -9.57 10.10
N ALA A 154 9.09 -8.91 10.36
CA ALA A 154 9.10 -7.48 10.66
C ALA A 154 8.59 -6.63 9.49
N ALA A 155 8.95 -6.98 8.25
CA ALA A 155 8.44 -6.34 7.04
C ALA A 155 6.91 -6.43 6.96
N SER A 156 6.35 -7.61 7.24
CA SER A 156 4.91 -7.84 7.24
C SER A 156 4.21 -7.08 8.37
N LEU A 157 4.80 -7.04 9.57
CA LEU A 157 4.29 -6.27 10.71
C LEU A 157 4.30 -4.77 10.45
N CYS A 158 5.35 -4.23 9.80
CA CYS A 158 5.38 -2.80 9.42
C CYS A 158 4.24 -2.47 8.43
N ILE A 159 4.07 -3.27 7.38
CA ILE A 159 3.04 -3.03 6.36
C ILE A 159 1.64 -3.15 6.96
N SER A 160 1.41 -4.23 7.72
CA SER A 160 0.10 -4.51 8.31
C SER A 160 -0.22 -3.55 9.44
N GLY A 161 0.77 -3.19 10.27
CA GLY A 161 0.64 -2.20 11.33
C GLY A 161 0.33 -0.81 10.80
N VAL A 162 1.02 -0.36 9.73
CA VAL A 162 0.68 0.93 9.11
C VAL A 162 -0.74 0.92 8.54
N ARG A 163 -1.11 -0.09 7.74
CA ARG A 163 -2.43 -0.11 7.08
C ARG A 163 -3.58 -0.36 8.06
N SER A 164 -3.47 -1.36 8.92
CA SER A 164 -4.57 -1.79 9.79
C SER A 164 -4.65 -0.99 11.09
N VAL A 165 -3.53 -0.48 11.61
CA VAL A 165 -3.53 0.22 12.91
C VAL A 165 -3.38 1.72 12.69
N VAL A 166 -2.25 2.17 12.13
CA VAL A 166 -1.96 3.61 12.01
C VAL A 166 -2.98 4.31 11.13
N VAL A 167 -3.24 3.77 9.93
CA VAL A 167 -4.22 4.36 9.00
C VAL A 167 -5.62 4.10 9.49
N ASN A 168 -6.09 2.85 9.55
CA ASN A 168 -7.50 2.60 9.84
C ASN A 168 -7.93 3.10 11.23
N LEU A 169 -7.22 2.77 12.31
CA LEU A 169 -7.62 3.22 13.65
C LEU A 169 -7.21 4.68 13.90
N GLY A 170 -5.99 5.08 13.52
CA GLY A 170 -5.49 6.43 13.79
C GLY A 170 -6.26 7.51 13.04
N VAL A 171 -6.44 7.36 11.72
CA VAL A 171 -7.17 8.33 10.89
C VAL A 171 -8.66 8.31 11.20
N TYR A 172 -9.25 7.14 11.49
CA TYR A 172 -10.64 7.09 11.93
C TYR A 172 -10.84 7.81 13.26
N TRP A 173 -9.97 7.56 14.25
CA TRP A 173 -10.04 8.24 15.54
C TRP A 173 -9.87 9.74 15.37
N HIS A 174 -8.97 10.18 14.50
CA HIS A 174 -8.86 11.60 14.16
C HIS A 174 -10.20 12.21 13.72
N PHE A 175 -10.94 11.52 12.84
CA PHE A 175 -12.25 11.99 12.39
C PHE A 175 -13.39 11.84 13.42
N ALA A 176 -13.42 10.73 14.16
CA ALA A 176 -14.56 10.34 14.98
C ALA A 176 -14.41 10.62 16.48
N GLY A 177 -13.19 10.88 16.96
CA GLY A 177 -12.90 11.02 18.39
C GLY A 177 -13.01 9.71 19.21
N ARG A 178 -13.41 8.61 18.56
CA ARG A 178 -13.59 7.26 19.15
C ARG A 178 -13.31 6.17 18.11
N ILE A 179 -13.42 4.91 18.53
CA ILE A 179 -13.33 3.74 17.66
C ILE A 179 -14.70 3.03 17.65
N ASP A 180 -15.28 2.85 16.47
CA ASP A 180 -16.60 2.22 16.30
C ASP A 180 -16.50 0.83 15.63
N PRO A 181 -17.51 -0.04 15.78
CA PRO A 181 -17.45 -1.41 15.26
C PRO A 181 -17.13 -1.56 13.75
N PRO A 182 -17.63 -0.71 12.83
CA PRO A 182 -17.27 -0.83 11.41
C PRO A 182 -15.78 -0.67 11.12
N VAL A 183 -15.10 0.27 11.79
CA VAL A 183 -13.65 0.42 11.60
C VAL A 183 -12.88 -0.75 12.21
N VAL A 184 -13.36 -1.33 13.31
CA VAL A 184 -12.77 -2.54 13.90
C VAL A 184 -12.87 -3.72 12.92
N ALA A 185 -14.03 -3.93 12.32
CA ALA A 185 -14.21 -4.96 11.29
C ALA A 185 -13.29 -4.73 10.09
N LEU A 186 -13.20 -3.49 9.61
CA LEU A 186 -12.28 -3.09 8.54
C LEU A 186 -10.82 -3.36 8.92
N CYS A 187 -10.40 -3.11 10.16
CA CYS A 187 -9.05 -3.45 10.64
C CYS A 187 -8.80 -4.96 10.66
N LEU A 188 -9.77 -5.74 11.13
CA LEU A 188 -9.69 -7.21 11.16
C LEU A 188 -9.68 -7.82 9.76
N PHE A 189 -10.30 -7.17 8.78
CA PHE A 189 -10.18 -7.52 7.36
C PHE A 189 -8.81 -7.13 6.80
N VAL A 190 -8.39 -5.88 7.00
CA VAL A 190 -7.14 -5.34 6.44
C VAL A 190 -5.90 -6.03 7.03
N LEU A 191 -5.93 -6.54 8.25
CA LEU A 191 -4.78 -7.21 8.88
C LEU A 191 -4.28 -8.45 8.11
N PRO A 192 -5.07 -9.53 7.93
CA PRO A 192 -4.67 -10.67 7.12
C PRO A 192 -4.51 -10.31 5.62
N PHE A 193 -5.27 -9.33 5.11
CA PHE A 193 -5.15 -8.90 3.72
C PHE A 193 -3.81 -8.19 3.44
N SER A 194 -3.39 -7.30 4.34
CA SER A 194 -2.11 -6.59 4.24
C SER A 194 -0.92 -7.51 4.49
N LEU A 195 -1.06 -8.54 5.33
CA LEU A 195 -0.10 -9.64 5.41
C LEU A 195 0.03 -10.37 4.07
N ALA A 196 -1.08 -10.70 3.41
CA ALA A 196 -1.05 -11.31 2.09
C ALA A 196 -0.36 -10.41 1.06
N ILE A 197 -0.68 -9.11 1.02
CA ILE A 197 0.03 -8.14 0.17
C ILE A 197 1.53 -8.15 0.48
N ALA A 198 1.90 -8.15 1.77
CA ALA A 198 3.29 -8.10 2.21
C ALA A 198 4.12 -9.29 1.75
N ILE A 199 3.55 -10.50 1.72
CA ILE A 199 4.27 -11.72 1.30
C ILE A 199 4.15 -11.98 -0.21
N LEU A 200 3.02 -11.64 -0.84
CA LEU A 200 2.80 -11.84 -2.26
C LEU A 200 3.64 -10.86 -3.11
N LYS A 201 3.95 -9.66 -2.59
CA LYS A 201 4.82 -8.70 -3.29
C LYS A 201 6.22 -9.28 -3.58
N ASP A 202 6.70 -10.20 -2.73
CA ASP A 202 8.05 -10.76 -2.80
C ASP A 202 8.14 -11.92 -3.82
N VAL A 203 7.01 -12.41 -4.34
CA VAL A 203 6.96 -13.46 -5.36
C VAL A 203 7.60 -13.03 -6.69
N PRO A 204 7.20 -11.89 -7.30
CA PRO A 204 7.88 -11.41 -8.51
C PRO A 204 9.33 -10.95 -8.24
N ASP A 205 9.66 -10.56 -7.02
CA ASP A 205 10.98 -10.02 -6.64
C ASP A 205 12.04 -11.11 -6.33
N LEU A 206 11.70 -12.40 -6.52
CA LEU A 206 12.51 -13.56 -6.10
C LEU A 206 13.97 -13.52 -6.55
N GLU A 207 14.24 -13.13 -7.80
CA GLU A 207 15.59 -13.14 -8.36
C GLU A 207 16.49 -12.08 -7.74
N GLY A 208 16.00 -10.83 -7.63
CA GLY A 208 16.76 -9.77 -6.96
C GLY A 208 16.94 -10.05 -5.46
N ASP A 209 15.92 -10.59 -4.79
CA ASP A 209 16.02 -10.95 -3.38
C ASP A 209 17.13 -11.99 -3.13
N ARG A 210 17.23 -13.01 -4.00
CA ARG A 210 18.32 -14.00 -3.95
C ARG A 210 19.69 -13.35 -4.18
N ARG A 211 19.81 -12.52 -5.21
CA ARG A 211 21.08 -11.85 -5.56
C ARG A 211 21.60 -10.95 -4.45
N TYR A 212 20.71 -10.27 -3.73
CA TYR A 212 21.05 -9.38 -2.62
C TYR A 212 20.95 -10.04 -1.23
N SER A 213 20.85 -11.38 -1.17
CA SER A 213 20.80 -12.16 0.08
C SER A 213 19.66 -11.74 1.04
N ILE A 214 18.55 -11.26 0.49
CA ILE A 214 17.34 -10.93 1.25
C ILE A 214 16.54 -12.22 1.46
N ARG A 215 16.41 -12.64 2.73
CA ARG A 215 15.79 -13.93 3.07
C ARG A 215 14.26 -13.81 3.21
N THR A 216 13.55 -13.37 2.17
CA THR A 216 12.08 -13.27 2.11
C THR A 216 11.39 -14.63 2.28
N PHE A 217 10.08 -14.64 2.59
CA PHE A 217 9.34 -15.91 2.66
C PHE A 217 9.37 -16.65 1.31
N THR A 218 9.31 -15.93 0.20
CA THR A 218 9.39 -16.51 -1.15
C THR A 218 10.74 -17.20 -1.37
N VAL A 219 11.84 -16.58 -0.95
CA VAL A 219 13.18 -17.19 -1.03
C VAL A 219 13.28 -18.47 -0.18
N ARG A 220 12.68 -18.48 1.03
CA ARG A 220 12.79 -19.60 1.98
C ARG A 220 11.84 -20.77 1.69
N LEU A 221 10.60 -20.48 1.29
CA LEU A 221 9.51 -21.46 1.18
C LEU A 221 9.12 -21.77 -0.27
N GLY A 222 9.56 -20.93 -1.21
CA GLY A 222 9.18 -21.01 -2.61
C GLY A 222 7.88 -20.25 -2.93
N PRO A 223 7.73 -19.80 -4.19
CA PRO A 223 6.61 -18.94 -4.60
C PRO A 223 5.24 -19.60 -4.46
N GLU A 224 5.12 -20.91 -4.70
CA GLU A 224 3.84 -21.63 -4.59
C GLU A 224 3.32 -21.73 -3.15
N ARG A 225 4.21 -21.94 -2.16
CA ARG A 225 3.80 -22.02 -0.75
C ARG A 225 3.38 -20.65 -0.25
N VAL A 226 4.12 -19.60 -0.62
CA VAL A 226 3.77 -18.21 -0.30
C VAL A 226 2.45 -17.80 -0.95
N PHE A 227 2.24 -18.19 -2.21
CA PHE A 227 0.99 -17.93 -2.90
C PHE A 227 -0.21 -18.54 -2.18
N ARG A 228 -0.13 -19.83 -1.80
CA ARG A 228 -1.19 -20.51 -1.03
C ARG A 228 -1.43 -19.87 0.34
N ALA A 229 -0.37 -19.51 1.06
CA ALA A 229 -0.48 -18.82 2.33
C ALA A 229 -1.15 -17.44 2.19
N GLY A 230 -0.78 -16.68 1.16
CA GLY A 230 -1.40 -15.40 0.85
C GLY A 230 -2.88 -15.55 0.50
N LEU A 231 -3.24 -16.52 -0.35
CA LEU A 231 -4.65 -16.81 -0.64
C LEU A 231 -5.43 -17.21 0.60
N ALA A 232 -4.87 -18.06 1.47
CA ALA A 232 -5.52 -18.44 2.72
C ALA A 232 -5.82 -17.21 3.59
N ALA A 233 -4.85 -16.31 3.75
CA ALA A 233 -5.05 -15.08 4.51
C ALA A 233 -6.14 -14.17 3.89
N LEU A 234 -6.15 -14.03 2.56
CA LEU A 234 -7.21 -13.27 1.85
C LEU A 234 -8.60 -13.89 2.06
N PHE A 235 -8.74 -15.21 1.93
CA PHE A 235 -10.03 -15.88 2.13
C PHE A 235 -10.48 -15.86 3.59
N ILE A 236 -9.57 -15.91 4.56
CA ILE A 236 -9.90 -15.70 5.98
C ILE A 236 -10.50 -14.30 6.19
N ALA A 237 -9.89 -13.27 5.60
CA ALA A 237 -10.40 -11.90 5.66
C ALA A 237 -11.84 -11.84 5.11
N TYR A 238 -12.06 -12.37 3.90
CA TYR A 238 -13.38 -12.39 3.27
C TYR A 238 -14.40 -13.21 4.06
N ALA A 239 -14.02 -14.38 4.59
CA ALA A 239 -14.92 -15.19 5.40
C ALA A 239 -15.39 -14.43 6.65
N GLY A 240 -14.51 -13.66 7.28
CA GLY A 240 -14.88 -12.77 8.39
C GLY A 240 -15.95 -11.75 7.99
N MET A 241 -15.78 -11.07 6.86
CA MET A 241 -16.73 -10.06 6.38
C MET A 241 -18.03 -10.64 5.81
N ILE A 242 -18.03 -11.90 5.37
CA ILE A 242 -19.22 -12.58 4.83
C ILE A 242 -20.06 -13.20 5.95
N VAL A 243 -19.43 -13.77 6.98
CA VAL A 243 -20.11 -14.60 7.99
C VAL A 243 -20.22 -13.90 9.34
N VAL A 244 -19.13 -13.26 9.79
CA VAL A 244 -19.03 -12.75 11.18
C VAL A 244 -19.47 -11.30 11.26
N ALA A 245 -19.03 -10.45 10.33
CA ALA A 245 -19.34 -9.02 10.37
C ALA A 245 -20.83 -8.69 10.20
N PRO A 246 -21.60 -9.31 9.28
CA PRO A 246 -23.00 -8.94 9.06
C PRO A 246 -23.90 -9.04 10.30
N PRO A 247 -23.89 -10.12 11.11
CA PRO A 247 -24.69 -10.16 12.33
C PRO A 247 -24.17 -9.24 13.46
N LEU A 248 -22.88 -8.87 13.46
CA LEU A 248 -22.31 -8.00 14.50
C LEU A 248 -22.44 -6.51 14.20
N LEU A 249 -22.69 -6.14 12.94
CA LEU A 249 -22.73 -4.75 12.48
C LEU A 249 -24.11 -4.29 12.06
N THR A 250 -25.19 -5.01 12.40
CA THR A 250 -26.56 -4.67 11.95
C THR A 250 -27.00 -3.26 12.34
N GLU A 251 -26.47 -2.71 13.45
CA GLU A 251 -26.76 -1.33 13.88
C GLU A 251 -25.97 -0.27 13.09
N TYR A 252 -24.91 -0.67 12.39
CA TYR A 252 -23.96 0.25 11.77
C TYR A 252 -23.82 0.09 10.25
N ALA A 253 -24.20 -1.05 9.69
CA ALA A 253 -24.01 -1.38 8.29
C ALA A 253 -25.05 -2.37 7.79
N ASN A 254 -25.49 -2.18 6.55
CA ASN A 254 -26.44 -3.06 5.89
C ASN A 254 -25.81 -4.47 5.71
N PRO A 255 -26.35 -5.52 6.37
CA PRO A 255 -25.72 -6.84 6.37
C PRO A 255 -25.74 -7.50 4.98
N PHE A 256 -26.72 -7.18 4.14
CA PHE A 256 -26.82 -7.73 2.79
C PHE A 256 -25.76 -7.13 1.87
N VAL A 257 -25.59 -5.80 1.89
CA VAL A 257 -24.54 -5.11 1.11
C VAL A 257 -23.17 -5.63 1.52
N LEU A 258 -22.94 -5.78 2.83
CA LEU A 258 -21.68 -6.30 3.36
C LEU A 258 -21.42 -7.74 2.90
N ALA A 259 -22.34 -8.67 3.18
CA ALA A 259 -22.14 -10.09 2.87
C ALA A 259 -22.04 -10.34 1.36
N LEU A 260 -22.96 -9.78 0.56
CA LEU A 260 -22.99 -10.00 -0.89
C LEU A 260 -21.78 -9.37 -1.58
N GLY A 261 -21.45 -8.12 -1.24
CA GLY A 261 -20.31 -7.44 -1.85
C GLY A 261 -18.99 -8.17 -1.61
N HIS A 262 -18.77 -8.66 -0.39
CA HIS A 262 -17.57 -9.44 -0.06
C HIS A 262 -17.59 -10.82 -0.69
N ALA A 263 -18.76 -11.48 -0.81
CA ALA A 263 -18.87 -12.75 -1.51
C ALA A 263 -18.55 -12.62 -3.01
N LEU A 264 -19.01 -11.55 -3.66
CA LEU A 264 -18.67 -11.26 -5.06
C LEU A 264 -17.16 -10.97 -5.22
N ALA A 265 -16.58 -10.17 -4.33
CA ALA A 265 -15.15 -9.89 -4.30
C ALA A 265 -14.31 -11.16 -4.09
N ALA A 266 -14.72 -12.05 -3.18
CA ALA A 266 -14.09 -13.34 -2.96
C ALA A 266 -14.23 -14.27 -4.19
N GLY A 267 -15.36 -14.23 -4.89
CA GLY A 267 -15.57 -14.93 -6.14
C GLY A 267 -14.62 -14.46 -7.26
N LEU A 268 -14.43 -13.15 -7.39
CA LEU A 268 -13.44 -12.56 -8.30
C LEU A 268 -12.01 -12.96 -7.94
N LEU A 269 -11.66 -12.90 -6.64
CA LEU A 269 -10.36 -13.37 -6.15
C LEU A 269 -10.12 -14.84 -6.56
N LEU A 270 -11.09 -15.72 -6.31
CA LEU A 270 -10.99 -17.13 -6.66
C LEU A 270 -10.82 -17.34 -8.16
N HIS A 271 -11.59 -16.62 -8.98
CA HIS A 271 -11.47 -16.67 -10.43
C HIS A 271 -10.07 -16.26 -10.90
N TRP A 272 -9.54 -15.15 -10.38
CA TRP A 272 -8.19 -14.68 -10.74
C TRP A 272 -7.08 -15.56 -10.19
N ALA A 273 -7.26 -16.14 -8.99
CA ALA A 273 -6.30 -17.03 -8.37
C ALA A 273 -6.11 -18.33 -9.18
N ARG A 274 -7.19 -18.87 -9.75
CA ARG A 274 -7.14 -20.06 -10.62
C ARG A 274 -6.34 -19.83 -11.91
N ALA A 275 -6.30 -18.58 -12.38
CA ALA A 275 -5.54 -18.19 -13.57
C ALA A 275 -4.13 -17.67 -13.25
N ALA A 276 -3.74 -17.61 -11.97
CA ALA A 276 -2.44 -17.08 -11.55
C ALA A 276 -1.37 -18.19 -11.57
N ASN A 277 -0.19 -17.85 -12.07
CA ASN A 277 0.98 -18.71 -12.08
C ASN A 277 2.13 -18.07 -11.28
N PRO A 278 2.43 -18.53 -10.06
CA PRO A 278 3.53 -18.02 -9.23
C PRO A 278 4.92 -18.16 -9.84
N SER A 279 5.07 -19.03 -10.84
CA SER A 279 6.35 -19.24 -11.54
C SER A 279 6.54 -18.28 -12.72
N CYS A 280 5.48 -17.60 -13.17
CA CYS A 280 5.53 -16.64 -14.27
C CYS A 280 5.44 -15.21 -13.73
N HIS A 281 6.55 -14.46 -13.81
CA HIS A 281 6.67 -13.10 -13.29
C HIS A 281 5.53 -12.16 -13.75
N THR A 282 5.25 -12.15 -15.07
CA THR A 282 4.26 -11.24 -15.67
C THR A 282 2.83 -11.61 -15.28
N GLU A 283 2.48 -12.89 -15.29
CA GLU A 283 1.16 -13.37 -14.86
C GLU A 283 0.93 -13.10 -13.38
N PHE A 284 1.91 -13.40 -12.54
CA PHE A 284 1.80 -13.18 -11.11
C PHE A 284 1.71 -11.69 -10.75
N THR A 285 2.50 -10.83 -11.41
CA THR A 285 2.41 -9.38 -11.22
C THR A 285 1.00 -8.87 -11.56
N ARG A 286 0.37 -9.37 -12.62
CA ARG A 286 -1.03 -9.03 -12.95
C ARG A 286 -2.00 -9.49 -11.86
N PHE A 287 -1.86 -10.71 -11.35
CA PHE A 287 -2.66 -11.20 -10.22
C PHE A 287 -2.47 -10.33 -8.97
N TYR A 288 -1.22 -10.02 -8.62
CA TYR A 288 -0.89 -9.19 -7.47
C TYR A 288 -1.51 -7.78 -7.57
N MET A 289 -1.51 -7.16 -8.75
CA MET A 289 -2.18 -5.88 -8.96
C MET A 289 -3.72 -5.97 -8.82
N ARG A 290 -4.33 -7.12 -9.15
CA ARG A 290 -5.76 -7.35 -8.91
C ARG A 290 -6.07 -7.52 -7.43
N VAL A 291 -5.17 -8.10 -6.64
CA VAL A 291 -5.28 -8.14 -5.17
C VAL A 291 -5.31 -6.72 -4.60
N TRP A 292 -4.52 -5.79 -5.14
CA TRP A 292 -4.62 -4.36 -4.78
C TRP A 292 -5.97 -3.74 -5.14
N MET A 293 -6.55 -4.07 -6.30
CA MET A 293 -7.89 -3.58 -6.65
C MET A 293 -8.95 -4.03 -5.64
N LEU A 294 -8.87 -5.28 -5.16
CA LEU A 294 -9.75 -5.80 -4.12
C LEU A 294 -9.52 -5.13 -2.77
N PHE A 295 -8.27 -4.81 -2.44
CA PHE A 295 -7.94 -4.01 -1.25
C PHE A 295 -8.58 -2.62 -1.31
N PHE A 296 -8.59 -1.98 -2.48
CA PHE A 296 -9.22 -0.68 -2.69
C PHE A 296 -10.73 -0.74 -2.58
N LEU A 297 -11.33 -1.83 -3.08
CA LEU A 297 -12.77 -2.05 -3.05
C LEU A 297 -13.30 -2.06 -1.61
N GLU A 298 -12.52 -2.53 -0.65
CA GLU A 298 -12.91 -2.54 0.76
C GLU A 298 -13.25 -1.15 1.30
N TYR A 299 -12.43 -0.15 0.96
CA TYR A 299 -12.64 1.24 1.35
C TYR A 299 -13.77 1.94 0.57
N LEU A 300 -14.44 1.22 -0.33
CA LEU A 300 -15.69 1.65 -0.96
C LEU A 300 -16.87 0.83 -0.43
N LEU A 301 -16.68 -0.47 -0.25
CA LEU A 301 -17.72 -1.42 0.10
C LEU A 301 -18.18 -1.27 1.56
N VAL A 302 -17.26 -1.14 2.52
CA VAL A 302 -17.64 -0.95 3.93
C VAL A 302 -18.38 0.38 4.15
N PRO A 303 -17.88 1.54 3.67
CA PRO A 303 -18.64 2.78 3.76
C PRO A 303 -19.99 2.72 3.02
N ALA A 304 -20.06 2.06 1.87
CA ALA A 304 -21.32 1.87 1.16
C ALA A 304 -22.33 1.04 1.97
N ALA A 305 -21.86 0.01 2.68
CA ALA A 305 -22.72 -0.76 3.59
C ALA A 305 -23.22 0.10 4.76
N CYS A 306 -22.36 0.94 5.34
CA CYS A 306 -22.77 1.90 6.39
C CYS A 306 -23.80 2.91 5.87
N LEU A 307 -23.56 3.50 4.69
CA LEU A 307 -24.48 4.46 4.07
C LEU A 307 -25.80 3.84 3.60
N ALA A 308 -25.87 2.53 3.41
CA ALA A 308 -27.08 1.81 3.02
C ALA A 308 -27.89 1.29 4.22
N ASN A 309 -27.50 1.66 5.45
CA ASN A 309 -28.17 1.26 6.67
C ASN A 309 -29.28 2.27 7.02
N TRP A 310 -30.46 2.08 6.44
CA TRP A 310 -31.68 2.88 6.66
C TRP A 310 -32.79 2.03 7.27
#